data_AF-A0A2D4JYI9-F1
#
_entry.id   AF-A0A2D4JYI9-F1
#
_cell.length_a   1.000
_cell.length_b   1.000
_cell.length_c   1.000
_cell.angle_alpha   90.00
_cell.angle_beta   90.00
_cell.angle_gamma   90.00
#
_symmetry.space_group_name_H-M   'P 1'
#
loop_
_entity.id
_entity.type
_entity.pdbx_description
1 polymer ?
#
loop_
_entity_poly.entity_id
_entity_poly.type
_entity_poly.pdbx_seq_one_letter_code
_entity_poly.pdbx_strand_id
1 'polypeptide(L)'
;MSATLLSIQPQLLPNKSLRDVTMEALQWLIHNGLLKEEENPDGEKNWQNNLGITQLGRATFKGSVELAHCDTLYTDLKKGLEGLILESYLHLIYLITPYDMIPQCSPNWMVYFKQFNQLSPIEQQVTSTVGVPESFITKKASGQAIKNELDSNTVNRLYLSLILHTLLRETNIWDVSEKFNIPRGFVQSLLNSAASFSSSVLHFCEELDEFWVYKALLPELTKRLSYCVKAELIPLMEVAGVLEARAKQLYNLGYKTLAHLANADPELLVKSVVHMSRTQARKIVSSAKMLLAEKTEALQEEVEELLRIPTDVP
;
A
#
# COMPACT_ATOMS: atom_id res chain seq x y z
N MET A 1 -31.78 5.21 -7.86
CA MET A 1 -31.93 3.74 -7.85
C MET A 1 -32.27 3.14 -9.22
N SER A 2 -32.90 3.87 -10.15
CA SER A 2 -33.36 3.39 -11.47
C SER A 2 -32.30 3.27 -12.58
N ALA A 3 -31.02 3.52 -12.28
CA ALA A 3 -29.94 3.60 -13.28
C ALA A 3 -28.94 2.43 -13.20
N THR A 4 -29.23 1.37 -12.44
CA THR A 4 -28.32 0.23 -12.28
C THR A 4 -28.77 -0.96 -13.13
N LEU A 5 -27.83 -1.80 -13.58
CA LEU A 5 -28.19 -3.04 -14.28
C LEU A 5 -29.12 -3.94 -13.45
N LEU A 6 -28.91 -3.97 -12.12
CA LEU A 6 -29.76 -4.71 -11.19
C LEU A 6 -31.21 -4.20 -11.17
N SER A 7 -31.42 -2.89 -11.33
CA SER A 7 -32.77 -2.32 -11.41
C SER A 7 -33.55 -2.73 -12.67
N ILE A 8 -32.85 -3.15 -13.73
CA ILE A 8 -33.42 -3.63 -14.99
C ILE A 8 -33.68 -5.15 -14.93
N GLN A 9 -33.10 -5.85 -13.95
CA GLN A 9 -33.19 -7.31 -13.79
C GLN A 9 -33.81 -7.70 -12.42
N PRO A 10 -35.06 -7.31 -12.12
CA PRO A 10 -35.69 -7.56 -10.82
C PRO A 10 -35.82 -9.07 -10.49
N GLN A 11 -35.80 -9.94 -11.50
CA GLN A 11 -35.80 -11.40 -11.33
C GLN A 11 -34.59 -11.96 -10.57
N LEU A 12 -33.49 -11.19 -10.46
CA LEU A 12 -32.31 -11.59 -9.69
C LEU A 12 -32.47 -11.40 -8.18
N LEU A 13 -33.55 -10.74 -7.74
CA LEU A 13 -33.88 -10.52 -6.34
C LEU A 13 -35.16 -11.31 -5.99
N PRO A 14 -35.05 -12.62 -5.68
CA PRO A 14 -36.21 -13.49 -5.55
C PRO A 14 -37.18 -13.11 -4.41
N ASN A 15 -36.69 -12.45 -3.35
CA ASN A 15 -37.46 -12.19 -2.13
C ASN A 15 -37.31 -10.77 -1.53
N LYS A 16 -36.63 -9.84 -2.20
CA LYS A 16 -36.38 -8.48 -1.68
C LYS A 16 -36.54 -7.43 -2.77
N SER A 17 -37.11 -6.27 -2.44
CA SER A 17 -37.04 -5.13 -3.35
C SER A 17 -35.64 -4.50 -3.33
N LEU A 18 -35.26 -3.79 -4.39
CA LEU A 18 -34.01 -3.03 -4.42
C LEU A 18 -33.93 -2.01 -3.27
N ARG A 19 -35.08 -1.48 -2.84
CA ARG A 19 -35.18 -0.57 -1.69
C ARG A 19 -34.82 -1.28 -0.40
N ASP A 20 -35.29 -2.50 -0.19
CA ASP A 20 -35.01 -3.26 1.03
C ASP A 20 -33.52 -3.57 1.15
N VAL A 21 -32.89 -4.01 0.06
CA VAL A 21 -31.43 -4.25 0.02
C VAL A 21 -30.64 -2.96 0.28
N THR A 22 -31.09 -1.84 -0.27
CA THR A 22 -30.45 -0.54 -0.02
C THR A 22 -30.58 -0.13 1.44
N MET A 23 -31.75 -0.34 2.06
CA MET A 23 -31.98 -0.02 3.47
C MET A 23 -31.14 -0.91 4.40
N GLU A 24 -31.03 -2.19 4.11
CA GLU A 24 -30.14 -3.10 4.86
C GLU A 24 -28.67 -2.65 4.77
N ALA A 25 -28.21 -2.26 3.58
CA ALA A 25 -26.85 -1.75 3.39
C ALA A 25 -26.62 -0.44 4.17
N LEU A 26 -27.58 0.48 4.14
CA LEU A 26 -27.50 1.74 4.90
C LEU A 26 -27.48 1.50 6.41
N GLN A 27 -28.34 0.61 6.91
CA GLN A 27 -28.35 0.22 8.33
C GLN A 27 -27.02 -0.39 8.75
N TRP A 28 -26.43 -1.23 7.90
CA TRP A 28 -25.10 -1.79 8.15
C TRP A 28 -24.03 -0.69 8.20
N LEU A 29 -24.04 0.27 7.27
CA LEU A 29 -23.07 1.38 7.27
C LEU A 29 -23.21 2.30 8.50
N ILE A 30 -24.44 2.54 8.96
CA ILE A 30 -24.69 3.32 10.18
C ILE A 30 -24.22 2.54 11.41
N HIS A 31 -24.53 1.24 11.47
CA HIS A 31 -24.12 0.38 12.59
C HIS A 31 -22.60 0.32 12.76
N ASN A 32 -21.85 0.28 11.65
CA ASN A 32 -20.38 0.30 11.67
C ASN A 32 -19.78 1.71 11.74
N GLY A 33 -20.60 2.75 12.00
CA GLY A 33 -20.11 4.11 12.19
C GLY A 33 -19.51 4.77 10.93
N LEU A 34 -19.81 4.26 9.73
CA LEU A 34 -19.38 4.84 8.45
C LEU A 34 -20.31 5.96 7.98
N LEU A 35 -21.58 5.89 8.38
CA LEU A 35 -22.58 6.92 8.17
C LEU A 35 -23.17 7.36 9.52
N LYS A 36 -23.62 8.60 9.58
CA LYS A 36 -24.38 9.18 10.70
C LYS A 36 -25.73 9.68 10.20
N GLU A 37 -26.75 9.59 11.04
CA GLU A 37 -28.01 10.28 10.79
C GLU A 37 -27.84 11.74 11.22
N GLU A 38 -28.12 12.68 10.32
CA GLU A 38 -28.16 14.12 10.62
C GLU A 38 -29.56 14.50 11.11
N GLU A 39 -29.63 15.18 12.26
CA GLU A 39 -30.89 15.69 12.80
C GLU A 39 -31.33 16.93 12.00
N ASN A 40 -32.44 16.80 11.26
CA ASN A 40 -33.10 17.96 10.69
C ASN A 40 -33.89 18.72 11.78
N PRO A 41 -33.83 20.06 11.81
CA PRO A 41 -34.64 20.87 12.73
C PRO A 41 -36.16 20.72 12.53
N ASP A 42 -36.63 20.26 11.36
CA ASP A 42 -38.06 20.22 11.00
C ASP A 42 -38.79 18.90 11.29
N GLY A 43 -38.17 17.92 11.97
CA GLY A 43 -38.87 16.73 12.49
C GLY A 43 -39.41 15.73 11.45
N GLU A 44 -39.36 16.02 10.15
CA GLU A 44 -39.68 15.07 9.08
C GLU A 44 -38.51 14.10 8.83
N LYS A 45 -38.72 12.82 9.16
CA LYS A 45 -37.78 11.74 8.87
C LYS A 45 -37.77 11.39 7.38
N ASN A 46 -37.05 12.16 6.57
CA ASN A 46 -36.73 11.81 5.19
C ASN A 46 -35.28 11.29 5.10
N TRP A 47 -35.10 9.97 5.11
CA TRP A 47 -33.78 9.30 5.05
C TRP A 47 -32.91 9.66 3.83
N GLN A 48 -33.50 10.21 2.77
CA GLN A 48 -32.75 10.65 1.59
C GLN A 48 -31.95 11.94 1.84
N ASN A 49 -32.33 12.73 2.84
CA ASN A 49 -31.73 14.05 3.10
C ASN A 49 -31.02 14.13 4.47
N ASN A 50 -30.98 13.04 5.24
CA ASN A 50 -30.55 13.04 6.64
C ASN A 50 -29.34 12.12 6.89
N LEU A 51 -28.51 11.84 5.87
CA LEU A 51 -27.34 10.98 6.02
C LEU A 51 -26.06 11.79 5.80
N GLY A 52 -25.25 11.86 6.85
CA GLY A 52 -23.91 12.42 6.80
C GLY A 52 -22.86 11.30 6.76
N ILE A 53 -21.76 11.53 6.04
CA ILE A 53 -20.60 10.65 6.09
C ILE A 53 -19.78 10.95 7.36
N THR A 54 -19.32 9.91 8.06
CA THR A 54 -18.40 10.10 9.19
C THR A 54 -16.97 10.28 8.69
N GLN A 55 -16.04 10.69 9.57
CA GLN A 55 -14.62 10.73 9.20
C GLN A 55 -14.10 9.34 8.81
N LEU A 56 -14.49 8.29 9.55
CA LEU A 56 -14.16 6.91 9.22
C LEU A 56 -14.75 6.48 7.87
N GLY A 57 -16.00 6.86 7.57
CA GLY A 57 -16.62 6.62 6.27
C GLY A 57 -15.87 7.33 5.13
N ARG A 58 -15.46 8.59 5.34
CA ARG A 58 -14.67 9.36 4.38
C ARG A 58 -13.30 8.72 4.15
N ALA A 59 -12.62 8.30 5.23
CA ALA A 59 -11.35 7.59 5.20
C ALA A 59 -11.45 6.28 4.42
N THR A 60 -12.46 5.47 4.70
CA THR A 60 -12.70 4.18 4.03
C THR A 60 -12.93 4.38 2.54
N PHE A 61 -13.72 5.38 2.17
CA PHE A 61 -13.99 5.73 0.77
C PHE A 61 -12.74 6.23 0.04
N LYS A 62 -12.02 7.19 0.63
CA LYS A 62 -10.81 7.79 0.04
C LYS A 62 -9.66 6.80 -0.06
N GLY A 63 -9.50 5.93 0.93
CA GLY A 63 -8.55 4.84 0.93
C GLY A 63 -8.92 3.68 0.00
N SER A 64 -10.14 3.65 -0.57
CA SER A 64 -10.65 2.50 -1.32
C SER A 64 -10.50 1.19 -0.53
N VAL A 65 -10.71 1.25 0.79
CA VAL A 65 -10.59 0.10 1.69
C VAL A 65 -11.89 -0.71 1.63
N GLU A 66 -11.78 -2.03 1.49
CA GLU A 66 -12.95 -2.91 1.53
C GLU A 66 -13.68 -2.77 2.87
N LEU A 67 -15.01 -2.64 2.81
CA LEU A 67 -15.85 -2.42 4.00
C LEU A 67 -15.68 -3.52 5.05
N ALA A 68 -15.43 -4.77 4.62
CA ALA A 68 -15.20 -5.90 5.51
C ALA A 68 -13.89 -5.79 6.33
N HIS A 69 -12.94 -4.96 5.88
CA HIS A 69 -11.63 -4.80 6.51
C HIS A 69 -11.46 -3.45 7.22
N CYS A 70 -12.43 -2.54 7.12
CA CYS A 70 -12.37 -1.21 7.72
C CYS A 70 -12.08 -1.25 9.23
N ASP A 71 -12.89 -1.96 10.00
CA ASP A 71 -12.74 -2.02 11.47
C ASP A 71 -11.44 -2.70 11.88
N THR A 72 -11.03 -3.73 11.13
CA THR A 72 -9.76 -4.43 11.36
C THR A 72 -8.58 -3.50 11.11
N LEU A 73 -8.58 -2.78 9.98
CA LEU A 73 -7.54 -1.81 9.64
C LEU A 73 -7.45 -0.69 10.69
N TYR A 74 -8.58 -0.10 11.05
CA TYR A 74 -8.62 0.95 12.06
C TYR A 74 -8.05 0.45 13.39
N THR A 75 -8.48 -0.73 13.84
CA THR A 75 -8.02 -1.34 15.10
C THR A 75 -6.53 -1.65 15.07
N ASP A 76 -6.02 -2.21 13.97
CA ASP A 76 -4.60 -2.54 13.83
C ASP A 76 -3.72 -1.29 13.79
N LEU A 77 -4.12 -0.25 13.06
CA LEU A 77 -3.42 1.02 13.05
C LEU A 77 -3.43 1.69 14.43
N LYS A 78 -4.57 1.66 15.13
CA LYS A 78 -4.72 2.20 16.48
C LYS A 78 -3.82 1.46 17.48
N LYS A 79 -3.80 0.13 17.43
CA LYS A 79 -2.90 -0.71 18.22
C LYS A 79 -1.43 -0.45 17.89
N GLY A 80 -1.10 -0.23 16.62
CA GLY A 80 0.24 0.14 16.19
C GLY A 80 0.74 1.44 16.82
N LEU A 81 -0.15 2.40 17.11
CA LEU A 81 0.23 3.65 17.80
C LEU A 81 0.65 3.44 19.26
N GLU A 82 0.22 2.36 19.91
CA GLU A 82 0.58 2.06 21.31
C GLU A 82 2.04 1.59 21.46
N GLY A 83 2.67 1.14 20.38
CA GLY A 83 4.00 0.50 20.44
C GLY A 83 4.67 0.33 19.08
N LEU A 84 4.77 1.41 18.30
CA LEU A 84 5.37 1.38 16.97
C LEU A 84 6.90 1.21 17.07
N ILE A 85 7.44 0.25 16.32
CA ILE A 85 8.89 -0.04 16.27
C ILE A 85 9.39 0.44 14.91
N LEU A 86 10.22 1.48 14.91
CA LEU A 86 10.62 2.22 13.71
C LEU A 86 12.08 2.04 13.29
N GLU A 87 12.86 1.26 14.05
CA GLU A 87 14.25 0.94 13.68
C GLU A 87 14.33 0.07 12.41
N SER A 88 13.24 -0.64 12.09
CA SER A 88 13.06 -1.35 10.82
C SER A 88 11.68 -1.07 10.24
N TYR A 89 11.52 -1.32 8.93
CA TYR A 89 10.22 -1.23 8.27
C TYR A 89 9.30 -2.42 8.60
N LEU A 90 9.76 -3.46 9.29
CA LEU A 90 9.00 -4.71 9.47
C LEU A 90 7.64 -4.48 10.15
N HIS A 91 7.56 -3.62 11.16
CA HIS A 91 6.29 -3.34 11.82
C HIS A 91 5.33 -2.59 10.89
N LEU A 92 5.82 -1.58 10.15
CA LEU A 92 5.00 -0.88 9.16
C LEU A 92 4.54 -1.82 8.04
N ILE A 93 5.42 -2.70 7.56
CA ILE A 93 5.10 -3.73 6.56
C ILE A 93 3.99 -4.66 7.06
N TYR A 94 4.02 -5.04 8.34
CA TYR A 94 2.95 -5.84 8.93
C TYR A 94 1.59 -5.13 8.86
N LEU A 95 1.55 -3.85 9.20
CA LEU A 95 0.32 -3.04 9.16
C LEU A 95 -0.23 -2.92 7.72
N ILE A 96 0.64 -2.79 6.71
CA ILE A 96 0.24 -2.71 5.28
C ILE A 96 0.21 -4.07 4.57
N THR A 97 0.32 -5.19 5.28
CA THR A 97 0.20 -6.51 4.65
C THR A 97 -1.26 -6.76 4.28
N PRO A 98 -1.59 -7.02 3.00
CA PRO A 98 -2.97 -7.12 2.53
C PRO A 98 -3.74 -8.28 3.17
N TYR A 99 -4.97 -8.02 3.62
CA TYR A 99 -5.81 -9.00 4.30
C TYR A 99 -6.31 -10.14 3.38
N ASP A 100 -6.60 -9.81 2.12
CA ASP A 100 -7.09 -10.73 1.08
C ASP A 100 -6.06 -11.81 0.67
N MET A 101 -4.78 -11.54 0.90
CA MET A 101 -3.68 -12.46 0.60
C MET A 101 -3.43 -13.49 1.72
N ILE A 102 -3.90 -13.23 2.95
CA ILE A 102 -3.66 -14.07 4.13
C ILE A 102 -4.17 -15.52 3.94
N PRO A 103 -5.40 -15.77 3.45
CA PRO A 103 -5.93 -17.13 3.31
C PRO A 103 -5.20 -17.96 2.25
N GLN A 104 -4.47 -17.31 1.34
CA GLN A 104 -3.79 -17.94 0.22
C GLN A 104 -2.41 -18.48 0.61
N CYS A 105 -1.97 -18.24 1.86
CA CYS A 105 -0.67 -18.62 2.35
C CYS A 105 -0.75 -19.72 3.41
N SER A 106 0.06 -20.77 3.25
CA SER A 106 0.32 -21.77 4.28
C SER A 106 1.83 -21.81 4.57
N PRO A 107 2.29 -21.30 5.73
CA PRO A 107 3.72 -21.24 6.02
C PRO A 107 4.36 -22.62 6.14
N ASN A 108 5.52 -22.82 5.52
CA ASN A 108 6.40 -23.91 5.89
C ASN A 108 7.12 -23.52 7.19
N TRP A 109 6.82 -24.21 8.29
CA TRP A 109 7.32 -23.83 9.61
C TRP A 109 8.84 -23.86 9.75
N MET A 110 9.53 -24.76 9.05
CA MET A 110 11.00 -24.79 9.06
C MET A 110 11.58 -23.57 8.35
N VAL A 111 10.97 -23.18 7.23
CA VAL A 111 11.32 -21.94 6.51
C VAL A 111 11.02 -20.72 7.38
N TYR A 112 9.83 -20.66 7.97
CA TYR A 112 9.43 -19.56 8.86
C TYR A 112 10.45 -19.38 10.00
N PHE A 113 10.78 -20.47 10.71
CA PHE A 113 11.79 -20.43 11.77
C PHE A 113 13.17 -20.00 11.26
N LYS A 114 13.61 -20.50 10.10
CA LYS A 114 14.87 -20.09 9.48
C LYS A 114 14.90 -18.59 9.17
N GLN A 115 13.81 -18.03 8.63
CA GLN A 115 13.74 -16.61 8.31
C GLN A 115 13.63 -15.74 9.57
N PHE A 116 12.90 -16.21 10.59
CA PHE A 116 12.84 -15.57 11.90
C PHE A 116 14.25 -15.43 12.54
N ASN A 117 15.08 -16.47 12.45
CA ASN A 117 16.45 -16.43 12.99
C ASN A 117 17.42 -15.51 12.23
N GLN A 118 17.03 -15.01 11.05
CA GLN A 118 17.81 -14.03 10.28
C GLN A 118 17.44 -12.58 10.63
N LEU A 119 16.40 -12.39 11.44
CA LEU A 119 15.99 -11.08 11.93
C LEU A 119 16.95 -10.58 13.00
N SER A 120 17.14 -9.27 13.04
CA SER A 120 17.80 -8.58 14.15
C SER A 120 16.99 -8.69 15.45
N PRO A 121 17.59 -8.46 16.63
CA PRO A 121 16.87 -8.52 17.90
C PRO A 121 15.63 -7.62 17.95
N ILE A 122 15.70 -6.42 17.36
CA ILE A 122 14.55 -5.50 17.29
C ILE A 122 13.46 -6.02 16.36
N GLU A 123 13.82 -6.61 15.22
CA GLU A 123 12.84 -7.23 14.31
C GLU A 123 12.17 -8.47 14.94
N GLN A 124 12.89 -9.23 15.77
CA GLN A 124 12.30 -10.32 16.57
C GLN A 124 11.34 -9.78 17.64
N GLN A 125 11.63 -8.61 18.22
CA GLN A 125 10.69 -7.93 19.11
C GLN A 125 9.39 -7.57 18.37
N VAL A 126 9.45 -7.12 17.11
CA VAL A 126 8.26 -6.84 16.29
C VAL A 126 7.34 -8.06 16.23
N THR A 127 7.88 -9.27 16.04
CA THR A 127 7.03 -10.48 15.94
C THR A 127 6.25 -10.71 17.23
N SER A 128 6.89 -10.49 18.38
CA SER A 128 6.26 -10.62 19.69
C SER A 128 5.19 -9.53 19.91
N THR A 129 5.47 -8.28 19.50
CA THR A 129 4.52 -7.15 19.58
C THR A 129 3.26 -7.40 18.75
N VAL A 130 3.39 -7.97 17.54
CA VAL A 130 2.23 -8.30 16.70
C VAL A 130 1.47 -9.56 17.16
N GLY A 131 1.97 -10.25 18.19
CA GLY A 131 1.29 -11.38 18.82
C GLY A 131 1.81 -12.76 18.45
N VAL A 132 2.96 -12.86 17.75
CA VAL A 132 3.58 -14.14 17.37
C VAL A 132 4.97 -14.26 18.02
N PRO A 133 5.05 -14.79 19.25
CA PRO A 133 6.32 -14.94 19.95
C PRO A 133 7.20 -16.03 19.33
N GLU A 134 8.52 -15.88 19.45
CA GLU A 134 9.52 -16.86 19.00
C GLU A 134 9.22 -18.29 19.46
N SER A 135 8.81 -18.44 20.72
CA SER A 135 8.51 -19.75 21.32
C SER A 135 7.40 -20.49 20.57
N PHE A 136 6.46 -19.78 19.97
CA PHE A 136 5.39 -20.37 19.15
C PHE A 136 5.94 -20.90 17.83
N ILE A 137 6.73 -20.08 17.12
CA ILE A 137 7.35 -20.44 15.84
C ILE A 137 8.26 -21.67 16.02
N THR A 138 9.09 -21.65 17.06
CA THR A 138 10.04 -22.73 17.39
C THR A 138 9.32 -24.05 17.68
N LYS A 139 8.23 -24.00 18.46
CA LYS A 139 7.42 -25.19 18.77
C LYS A 139 6.74 -25.76 17.53
N LYS A 140 6.14 -24.92 16.68
CA LYS A 140 5.52 -25.37 15.41
C LYS A 140 6.58 -25.98 14.48
N ALA A 141 7.76 -25.37 14.35
CA ALA A 141 8.85 -25.90 13.52
C ALA A 141 9.40 -27.25 14.03
N SER A 142 9.39 -27.45 15.36
CA SER A 142 9.83 -28.70 16.00
C SER A 142 8.74 -29.78 16.06
N GLY A 143 7.53 -29.51 15.56
CA GLY A 143 6.39 -30.43 15.64
C GLY A 143 5.85 -30.65 17.07
N GLN A 144 6.17 -29.76 18.01
CA GLN A 144 5.70 -29.88 19.40
C GLN A 144 4.23 -29.46 19.52
N ALA A 145 3.50 -30.12 20.43
CA ALA A 145 2.12 -29.76 20.75
C ALA A 145 2.04 -28.39 21.44
N ILE A 146 1.09 -27.55 21.01
CA ILE A 146 0.89 -26.20 21.54
C ILE A 146 -0.46 -26.15 22.25
N LYS A 147 -0.45 -25.69 23.50
CA LYS A 147 -1.66 -25.61 24.34
C LYS A 147 -2.60 -24.46 23.94
N ASN A 148 -2.02 -23.34 23.51
CA ASN A 148 -2.76 -22.14 23.10
C ASN A 148 -2.46 -21.91 21.62
N GLU A 149 -3.37 -22.32 20.74
CA GLU A 149 -3.25 -21.97 19.32
C GLU A 149 -3.53 -20.46 19.16
N LEU A 150 -2.63 -19.81 18.43
CA LEU A 150 -2.81 -18.42 18.03
C LEU A 150 -3.72 -18.35 16.81
N ASP A 151 -4.34 -17.20 16.62
CA ASP A 151 -5.11 -16.91 15.42
C ASP A 151 -4.26 -17.14 14.15
N SER A 152 -4.76 -17.99 13.25
CA SER A 152 -4.06 -18.35 12.02
C SER A 152 -3.86 -17.14 11.12
N ASN A 153 -4.75 -16.16 11.14
CA ASN A 153 -4.64 -14.98 10.29
C ASN A 153 -3.44 -14.11 10.72
N THR A 154 -3.31 -13.86 12.02
CA THR A 154 -2.16 -13.15 12.61
C THR A 154 -0.83 -13.81 12.26
N VAL A 155 -0.76 -15.14 12.40
CA VAL A 155 0.44 -15.93 12.09
C VAL A 155 0.82 -15.86 10.60
N ASN A 156 -0.17 -16.06 9.72
CA ASN A 156 0.03 -16.05 8.27
C ASN A 156 0.36 -14.65 7.77
N ARG A 157 -0.27 -13.61 8.33
CA ARG A 157 0.03 -12.21 8.02
C ARG A 157 1.47 -11.86 8.36
N LEU A 158 1.96 -12.26 9.54
CA LEU A 158 3.37 -12.03 9.88
C LEU A 158 4.29 -12.75 8.90
N TYR A 159 3.97 -13.97 8.48
CA TYR A 159 4.79 -14.68 7.50
C TYR A 159 4.85 -13.95 6.15
N LEU A 160 3.71 -13.44 5.66
CA LEU A 160 3.66 -12.58 4.47
C LEU A 160 4.48 -11.30 4.65
N SER A 161 4.44 -10.72 5.84
CA SER A 161 5.24 -9.52 6.19
C SER A 161 6.73 -9.81 6.11
N LEU A 162 7.19 -10.99 6.52
CA LEU A 162 8.60 -11.39 6.40
C LEU A 162 9.03 -11.54 4.94
N ILE A 163 8.15 -12.03 4.06
CA ILE A 163 8.43 -12.11 2.62
C ILE A 163 8.62 -10.70 2.05
N LEU A 164 7.69 -9.78 2.35
CA LEU A 164 7.75 -8.38 1.91
C LEU A 164 8.99 -7.66 2.46
N HIS A 165 9.32 -7.90 3.73
CA HIS A 165 10.52 -7.33 4.35
C HIS A 165 11.81 -7.82 3.69
N THR A 166 11.89 -9.11 3.38
CA THR A 166 13.03 -9.68 2.66
C THR A 166 13.12 -9.14 1.23
N LEU A 167 11.98 -8.98 0.55
CA LEU A 167 11.92 -8.35 -0.78
C LEU A 167 12.47 -6.93 -0.76
N LEU A 168 12.08 -6.11 0.22
CA LEU A 168 12.56 -4.73 0.32
C LEU A 168 14.07 -4.65 0.62
N ARG A 169 14.65 -5.66 1.28
CA ARG A 169 16.10 -5.72 1.55
C ARG A 169 16.90 -6.20 0.35
N GLU A 170 16.41 -7.21 -0.37
CA GLU A 170 17.16 -7.90 -1.42
C GLU A 170 16.84 -7.40 -2.82
N THR A 171 15.65 -6.84 -3.03
CA THR A 171 15.16 -6.34 -4.32
C THR A 171 15.22 -7.38 -5.44
N ASN A 172 15.07 -8.67 -5.09
CA ASN A 172 15.10 -9.79 -6.03
C ASN A 172 14.03 -10.84 -5.71
N ILE A 173 13.03 -10.94 -6.58
CA ILE A 173 11.92 -11.89 -6.45
C ILE A 173 12.37 -13.35 -6.53
N TRP A 174 13.44 -13.63 -7.27
CA TRP A 174 13.96 -14.99 -7.43
C TRP A 174 14.58 -15.50 -6.13
N ASP A 175 15.47 -14.71 -5.55
CA ASP A 175 16.16 -15.07 -4.31
C ASP A 175 15.15 -15.25 -3.16
N VAL A 176 14.15 -14.37 -3.08
CA VAL A 176 13.08 -14.49 -2.07
C VAL A 176 12.19 -15.71 -2.32
N SER A 177 11.83 -15.99 -3.58
CA SER A 177 11.04 -17.16 -3.94
C SER A 177 11.73 -18.46 -3.49
N GLU A 178 13.04 -18.58 -3.70
CA GLU A 178 13.83 -19.73 -3.24
C GLU A 178 13.95 -19.77 -1.72
N LYS A 179 14.22 -18.63 -1.05
CA LYS A 179 14.35 -18.55 0.41
C LYS A 179 13.10 -18.95 1.16
N PHE A 180 11.94 -18.59 0.63
CA PHE A 180 10.64 -18.88 1.25
C PHE A 180 9.98 -20.15 0.71
N ASN A 181 10.55 -20.75 -0.34
CA ASN A 181 9.96 -21.88 -1.06
C ASN A 181 8.52 -21.58 -1.53
N ILE A 182 8.32 -20.39 -2.11
CA ILE A 182 7.02 -19.88 -2.58
C ILE A 182 7.12 -19.55 -4.06
N PRO A 183 6.09 -19.83 -4.88
CA PRO A 183 6.13 -19.50 -6.31
C PRO A 183 6.39 -18.01 -6.58
N ARG A 184 7.29 -17.71 -7.53
CA ARG A 184 7.63 -16.32 -7.95
C ARG A 184 6.40 -15.47 -8.30
N GLY A 185 5.40 -16.06 -8.95
CA GLY A 185 4.15 -15.37 -9.28
C GLY A 185 3.38 -14.92 -8.04
N PHE A 186 3.38 -15.72 -6.97
CA PHE A 186 2.77 -15.33 -5.70
C PHE A 186 3.56 -14.21 -5.02
N VAL A 187 4.90 -14.30 -5.01
CA VAL A 187 5.77 -13.25 -4.45
C VAL A 187 5.55 -11.91 -5.17
N GLN A 188 5.43 -11.93 -6.50
CA GLN A 188 5.10 -10.75 -7.30
C GLN A 188 3.69 -10.21 -7.00
N SER A 189 2.70 -11.11 -6.90
CA SER A 189 1.33 -10.72 -6.56
C SER A 189 1.26 -10.07 -5.18
N LEU A 190 1.93 -10.66 -4.19
CA LEU A 190 2.01 -10.14 -2.82
C LEU A 190 2.62 -8.74 -2.81
N LEU A 191 3.72 -8.52 -3.53
CA LEU A 191 4.35 -7.21 -3.65
C LEU A 191 3.41 -6.17 -4.26
N ASN A 192 2.74 -6.50 -5.36
CA ASN A 192 1.81 -5.59 -6.05
C ASN A 192 0.57 -5.27 -5.20
N SER A 193 0.02 -6.27 -4.52
CA SER A 193 -1.10 -6.10 -3.58
C SER A 193 -0.67 -5.26 -2.38
N ALA A 194 0.52 -5.50 -1.82
CA ALA A 194 1.05 -4.71 -0.70
C ALA A 194 1.33 -3.27 -1.09
N ALA A 195 1.86 -3.01 -2.28
CA ALA A 195 2.05 -1.64 -2.78
C ALA A 195 0.71 -0.91 -2.94
N SER A 196 -0.28 -1.57 -3.54
CA SER A 196 -1.64 -1.01 -3.71
C SER A 196 -2.30 -0.76 -2.35
N PHE A 197 -2.24 -1.74 -1.45
CA PHE A 197 -2.84 -1.62 -0.12
C PHE A 197 -2.11 -0.59 0.75
N SER A 198 -0.79 -0.45 0.63
CA SER A 198 -0.03 0.62 1.31
C SER A 198 -0.51 2.02 0.89
N SER A 199 -0.80 2.23 -0.41
CA SER A 199 -1.42 3.47 -0.89
C SER A 199 -2.84 3.66 -0.32
N SER A 200 -3.65 2.60 -0.29
CA SER A 200 -4.98 2.63 0.33
C SER A 200 -4.93 3.01 1.81
N VAL A 201 -4.00 2.42 2.57
CA VAL A 201 -3.80 2.70 3.99
C VAL A 201 -3.29 4.13 4.20
N LEU A 202 -2.40 4.63 3.33
CA LEU A 202 -1.95 6.03 3.38
C LEU A 202 -3.14 6.99 3.23
N HIS A 203 -3.95 6.85 2.18
CA HIS A 203 -5.12 7.69 1.95
C HIS A 203 -6.20 7.54 3.03
N PHE A 204 -6.35 6.34 3.60
CA PHE A 204 -7.18 6.14 4.77
C PHE A 204 -6.67 6.93 5.98
N CYS A 205 -5.36 6.90 6.23
CA CYS A 205 -4.75 7.63 7.33
C CYS A 205 -4.86 9.15 7.12
N GLU A 206 -4.70 9.66 5.89
CA GLU A 206 -4.80 11.10 5.54
C GLU A 206 -6.10 11.76 6.03
N GLU A 207 -7.18 11.00 6.07
CA GLU A 207 -8.52 11.44 6.47
C GLU A 207 -8.76 11.40 8.00
N LEU A 208 -7.84 10.81 8.78
CA LEU A 208 -7.95 10.64 10.23
C LEU A 208 -6.74 11.30 10.93
N ASP A 209 -6.98 12.38 11.67
CA ASP A 209 -5.90 13.19 12.27
C ASP A 209 -5.07 12.43 13.30
N GLU A 210 -5.68 11.51 14.04
CA GLU A 210 -4.97 10.66 15.00
C GLU A 210 -3.93 9.72 14.35
N PHE A 211 -4.03 9.48 13.04
CA PHE A 211 -3.11 8.67 12.26
C PHE A 211 -2.02 9.50 11.55
N TRP A 212 -1.75 10.72 12.01
CA TRP A 212 -0.72 11.60 11.45
C TRP A 212 0.67 10.95 11.28
N VAL A 213 1.06 10.05 12.20
CA VAL A 213 2.34 9.34 12.14
C VAL A 213 2.44 8.51 10.85
N TYR A 214 1.36 7.83 10.48
CA TYR A 214 1.32 7.01 9.28
C TYR A 214 1.30 7.88 8.00
N LYS A 215 0.67 9.07 8.04
CA LYS A 215 0.75 10.05 6.94
C LYS A 215 2.20 10.43 6.61
N ALA A 216 3.06 10.52 7.63
CA ALA A 216 4.47 10.85 7.47
C ALA A 216 5.34 9.65 7.05
N LEU A 217 5.04 8.44 7.55
CA LEU A 217 5.90 7.27 7.35
C LEU A 217 5.56 6.45 6.10
N LEU A 218 4.28 6.31 5.77
CA LEU A 218 3.84 5.46 4.66
C LEU A 218 4.23 5.95 3.27
N PRO A 219 4.37 7.26 2.95
CA PRO A 219 4.75 7.69 1.60
C PRO A 219 6.06 7.05 1.10
N GLU A 220 7.09 7.02 1.95
CA GLU A 220 8.38 6.41 1.61
C GLU A 220 8.26 4.88 1.49
N LEU A 221 7.53 4.22 2.39
CA LEU A 221 7.32 2.78 2.33
C LEU A 221 6.53 2.37 1.07
N THR A 222 5.44 3.07 0.76
CA THR A 222 4.64 2.88 -0.44
C THR A 222 5.53 3.02 -1.68
N LYS A 223 6.36 4.07 -1.76
CA LYS A 223 7.31 4.26 -2.86
C LYS A 223 8.26 3.07 -3.00
N ARG A 224 8.84 2.58 -1.89
CA ARG A 224 9.74 1.43 -1.90
C ARG A 224 9.05 0.14 -2.34
N LEU A 225 7.80 -0.10 -1.93
CA LEU A 225 7.03 -1.27 -2.36
C LEU A 225 6.66 -1.19 -3.84
N SER A 226 6.23 -0.03 -4.33
CA SER A 226 5.85 0.15 -5.74
C SER A 226 7.00 -0.09 -6.70
N TYR A 227 8.21 0.34 -6.32
CA TYR A 227 9.39 0.15 -7.17
C TYR A 227 10.11 -1.17 -6.89
N CYS A 228 10.29 -1.53 -5.62
CA CYS A 228 11.02 -2.71 -5.12
C CYS A 228 12.33 -3.00 -5.87
N VAL A 229 13.09 -1.94 -6.12
CA VAL A 229 14.37 -1.99 -6.82
C VAL A 229 15.42 -1.18 -6.06
N LYS A 230 16.68 -1.31 -6.47
CA LYS A 230 17.77 -0.47 -5.98
C LYS A 230 17.41 1.01 -6.10
N ALA A 231 17.61 1.76 -5.02
CA ALA A 231 17.20 3.17 -4.93
C ALA A 231 17.76 4.06 -6.06
N GLU A 232 18.95 3.74 -6.57
CA GLU A 232 19.60 4.44 -7.68
C GLU A 232 18.83 4.36 -9.02
N LEU A 233 17.95 3.36 -9.18
CA LEU A 233 17.14 3.16 -10.39
C LEU A 233 15.80 3.89 -10.33
N ILE A 234 15.32 4.25 -9.14
CA ILE A 234 14.01 4.87 -8.91
C ILE A 234 13.83 6.15 -9.75
N PRO A 235 14.77 7.11 -9.80
CA PRO A 235 14.59 8.32 -10.59
C PRO A 235 14.40 8.06 -12.09
N LEU A 236 14.94 6.94 -12.61
CA LEU A 236 14.77 6.55 -14.01
C LEU A 236 13.42 5.88 -14.25
N MET A 237 12.95 5.10 -13.28
CA MET A 237 11.66 4.40 -13.35
C MET A 237 10.44 5.31 -13.16
N GLU A 238 10.63 6.50 -12.58
CA GLU A 238 9.63 7.58 -12.60
C GLU A 238 9.29 8.04 -14.03
N VAL A 239 10.19 7.80 -15.01
CA VAL A 239 9.98 8.19 -16.41
C VAL A 239 9.09 7.18 -17.14
N ALA A 240 8.06 7.68 -17.83
CA ALA A 240 7.09 6.84 -18.51
C ALA A 240 7.75 5.93 -19.57
N GLY A 241 7.51 4.62 -19.46
CA GLY A 241 8.05 3.60 -20.36
C GLY A 241 9.44 3.08 -19.99
N VAL A 242 9.95 3.43 -18.81
CA VAL A 242 11.19 2.90 -18.22
C VAL A 242 10.84 1.95 -17.06
N LEU A 243 10.78 0.66 -17.34
CA LEU A 243 10.70 -0.38 -16.31
C LEU A 243 12.10 -0.79 -15.83
N GLU A 244 12.18 -1.59 -14.76
CA GLU A 244 13.44 -1.97 -14.10
C GLU A 244 14.56 -2.41 -15.08
N ALA A 245 14.26 -3.33 -16.01
CA ALA A 245 15.26 -3.81 -16.96
C ALA A 245 15.82 -2.68 -17.84
N ARG A 246 14.96 -1.73 -18.23
CA ARG A 246 15.35 -0.55 -19.01
C ARG A 246 16.13 0.44 -18.14
N ALA A 247 15.71 0.65 -16.90
CA ALA A 247 16.42 1.50 -15.94
C ALA A 247 17.85 1.00 -15.72
N LYS A 248 18.05 -0.32 -15.54
CA LYS A 248 19.38 -0.95 -15.42
C LYS A 248 20.26 -0.68 -16.65
N GLN A 249 19.71 -0.84 -17.86
CA GLN A 249 20.44 -0.56 -19.09
C GLN A 249 20.86 0.92 -19.18
N LEU A 250 19.92 1.84 -18.92
CA LEU A 250 20.18 3.28 -18.95
C LEU A 250 21.22 3.69 -17.90
N TYR A 251 21.10 3.16 -16.69
CA TYR A 251 22.01 3.44 -15.58
C TYR A 251 23.44 2.98 -15.90
N ASN A 252 23.60 1.77 -16.45
CA ASN A 252 24.89 1.22 -16.86
C ASN A 252 25.56 2.04 -17.99
N LEU A 253 24.77 2.73 -18.80
CA LEU A 253 25.25 3.65 -19.84
C LEU A 253 25.55 5.07 -19.31
N GLY A 254 25.38 5.31 -18.01
CA GLY A 254 25.67 6.59 -17.35
C GLY A 254 24.47 7.53 -17.20
N TYR A 255 23.29 7.16 -17.69
CA TYR A 255 22.05 7.92 -17.47
C TYR A 255 21.51 7.67 -16.06
N LYS A 256 22.11 8.33 -15.06
CA LYS A 256 21.79 8.16 -13.64
C LYS A 256 20.72 9.10 -13.10
N THR A 257 20.38 10.18 -13.81
CA THR A 257 19.46 11.21 -13.32
C THR A 257 18.39 11.56 -14.35
N LEU A 258 17.28 12.15 -13.88
CA LEU A 258 16.23 12.68 -14.75
C LEU A 258 16.78 13.70 -15.76
N ALA A 259 17.73 14.54 -15.34
CA ALA A 259 18.40 15.52 -16.19
C ALA A 259 19.24 14.87 -17.31
N HIS A 260 19.90 13.73 -17.04
CA HIS A 260 20.61 13.00 -18.09
C HIS A 260 19.66 12.48 -19.16
N LEU A 261 18.47 11.98 -18.76
CA LEU A 261 17.46 11.50 -19.71
C LEU A 261 16.78 12.65 -20.47
N ALA A 262 16.47 13.75 -19.80
CA ALA A 262 15.84 14.92 -20.42
C ALA A 262 16.73 15.57 -21.50
N ASN A 263 18.05 15.53 -21.32
CA ASN A 263 19.02 16.08 -22.27
C ASN A 263 19.61 15.05 -23.24
N ALA A 264 19.18 13.79 -23.17
CA ALA A 264 19.68 12.74 -24.05
C ALA A 264 19.18 12.93 -25.50
N ASP A 265 20.03 12.60 -26.48
CA ASP A 265 19.62 12.49 -27.88
C ASP A 265 18.87 11.17 -28.10
N PRO A 266 17.59 11.20 -28.54
CA PRO A 266 16.82 10.00 -28.84
C PRO A 266 17.51 9.04 -29.81
N GLU A 267 18.26 9.54 -30.79
CA GLU A 267 18.93 8.67 -31.77
C GLU A 267 20.16 7.96 -31.17
N LEU A 268 20.85 8.59 -30.20
CA LEU A 268 21.93 7.93 -29.45
C LEU A 268 21.39 6.87 -28.50
N LEU A 269 20.23 7.11 -27.88
CA LEU A 269 19.57 6.11 -27.03
C LEU A 269 19.20 4.85 -27.83
N VAL A 270 18.67 5.01 -29.04
CA VAL A 270 18.34 3.88 -29.93
C VAL A 270 19.57 3.05 -30.30
N LYS A 271 20.73 3.70 -30.48
CA LYS A 271 21.99 3.02 -30.83
C LYS A 271 22.65 2.33 -29.64
N SER A 272 22.57 2.93 -28.45
CA SER A 272 23.29 2.48 -27.26
C SER A 272 22.50 1.50 -26.39
N VAL A 273 21.17 1.62 -26.36
CA VAL A 273 20.31 0.78 -25.53
C VAL A 273 19.77 -0.40 -26.34
N VAL A 274 20.02 -1.61 -25.86
CA VAL A 274 19.55 -2.85 -26.48
C VAL A 274 18.01 -2.88 -26.60
N HIS A 275 17.51 -3.28 -27.77
CA HIS A 275 16.08 -3.35 -28.10
C HIS A 275 15.29 -2.07 -27.79
N MET A 276 15.80 -0.91 -28.22
CA MET A 276 15.10 0.38 -28.12
C MET A 276 14.55 0.83 -29.47
N SER A 277 13.25 1.13 -29.53
CA SER A 277 12.64 1.75 -30.71
C SER A 277 12.76 3.27 -30.66
N ARG A 278 12.77 3.95 -31.82
CA ARG A 278 12.77 5.43 -31.89
C ARG A 278 11.58 6.03 -31.16
N THR A 279 10.40 5.44 -31.29
CA THR A 279 9.18 5.91 -30.62
C THR A 279 9.33 5.85 -29.11
N GLN A 280 9.87 4.75 -28.57
CA GLN A 280 10.12 4.62 -27.14
C GLN A 280 11.19 5.60 -26.66
N ALA A 281 12.29 5.75 -27.39
CA ALA A 281 13.36 6.71 -27.04
C ALA A 281 12.83 8.14 -26.96
N ARG A 282 12.05 8.58 -27.97
CA ARG A 282 11.42 9.91 -27.98
C ARG A 282 10.45 10.08 -26.81
N LYS A 283 9.64 9.06 -26.51
CA LYS A 283 8.70 9.08 -25.37
C LYS A 283 9.42 9.19 -24.02
N ILE A 284 10.53 8.47 -23.85
CA ILE A 284 11.34 8.54 -22.63
C ILE A 284 11.91 9.96 -22.47
N VAL A 285 12.53 10.52 -23.50
CA VAL A 285 13.10 11.88 -23.45
C VAL A 285 12.02 12.93 -23.22
N SER A 286 10.88 12.84 -23.91
CA SER A 286 9.78 13.80 -23.71
C SER A 286 9.17 13.70 -22.32
N SER A 287 8.97 12.49 -21.80
CA SER A 287 8.47 12.29 -20.44
C SER A 287 9.46 12.81 -19.40
N ALA A 288 10.77 12.59 -19.60
CA ALA A 288 11.79 13.10 -18.71
C ALA A 288 11.83 14.64 -18.70
N LYS A 289 11.71 15.28 -19.88
CA LYS A 289 11.62 16.74 -20.00
C LYS A 289 10.38 17.29 -19.28
N MET A 290 9.23 16.62 -19.43
CA MET A 290 7.99 17.03 -18.78
C MET A 290 8.11 16.97 -17.26
N LEU A 291 8.60 15.85 -16.70
CA LEU A 291 8.82 15.70 -15.26
C LEU A 291 9.86 16.71 -14.71
N LEU A 292 10.89 17.01 -15.50
CA LEU A 292 11.89 18.01 -15.12
C LEU A 292 11.28 19.42 -15.11
N ALA A 293 10.44 19.75 -16.08
CA ALA A 293 9.74 21.03 -16.15
C ALA A 293 8.77 21.19 -14.97
N GLU A 294 7.97 20.17 -14.65
CA GLU A 294 7.06 20.16 -13.49
C GLU A 294 7.82 20.39 -12.17
N LYS A 295 8.95 19.69 -11.96
CA LYS A 295 9.80 19.92 -10.78
C LYS A 295 10.40 21.33 -10.76
N THR A 296 10.72 21.90 -11.93
CA THR A 296 11.26 23.26 -12.02
C THR A 296 10.20 24.30 -11.68
N GLU A 297 8.98 24.11 -12.17
CA GLU A 297 7.83 24.99 -11.89
C GLU A 297 7.45 24.95 -10.41
N ALA A 298 7.36 23.76 -9.80
CA ALA A 298 7.08 23.63 -8.36
C ALA A 298 8.15 24.34 -7.50
N LEU A 299 9.43 24.18 -7.84
CA LEU A 299 10.53 24.87 -7.15
C LEU A 299 10.48 26.39 -7.37
N GLN A 300 10.04 26.86 -8.54
CA GLN A 300 9.85 28.28 -8.80
C GLN A 300 8.70 28.85 -7.96
N GLU A 301 7.58 28.13 -7.86
CA GLU A 301 6.44 28.52 -7.02
C GLU A 301 6.83 28.60 -5.54
N GLU A 302 7.58 27.62 -5.03
CA GLU A 302 8.12 27.66 -3.66
C GLU A 302 9.04 28.88 -3.44
N VAL A 303 9.90 29.21 -4.41
CA VAL A 303 10.77 30.39 -4.34
C VAL A 303 9.95 31.67 -4.35
N GLU A 304 8.93 31.77 -5.21
CA GLU A 304 8.04 32.93 -5.24
C GLU A 304 7.27 33.11 -3.94
N GLU A 305 6.79 32.01 -3.34
CA GLU A 305 6.13 32.04 -2.03
C GLU A 305 7.06 32.55 -0.93
N LEU A 306 8.32 32.09 -0.89
CA LEU A 306 9.32 32.58 0.06
C LEU A 306 9.69 34.07 -0.15
N LEU A 307 9.58 34.56 -1.39
CA LEU A 307 9.84 35.97 -1.73
C LEU A 307 8.63 36.88 -1.48
N ARG A 308 7.42 36.33 -1.26
CA ARG A 308 6.25 37.14 -0.91
C ARG A 308 6.48 37.82 0.43
N ILE A 309 6.37 39.15 0.42
CA ILE A 309 6.39 39.93 1.66
C ILE A 309 5.17 39.49 2.48
N PRO A 310 5.34 39.01 3.72
CA PRO A 310 4.20 38.54 4.50
C PRO A 310 3.31 39.75 4.82
N THR A 311 2.02 39.63 4.48
CA THR A 311 1.01 40.67 4.74
C THR A 311 0.74 40.89 6.24
N ASP A 312 1.27 40.00 7.08
CA ASP A 312 1.06 39.98 8.53
C ASP A 312 2.23 40.58 9.32
N VAL A 313 3.23 41.15 8.64
CA VAL A 313 4.28 41.95 9.29
C VAL A 313 3.82 43.42 9.32
N PRO A 314 3.81 44.08 10.49
CA PRO A 314 3.38 45.48 10.61
C PRO A 314 4.22 46.47 9.80
#